data_AF-A0A9D3YAK6-F1
#
_entry.id   AF-A0A9D3YAK6-F1
#
_cell.length_a   1.000
_cell.length_b   1.000
_cell.length_c   1.000
_cell.angle_alpha   90.00
_cell.angle_beta   90.00
_cell.angle_gamma   90.00
#
_symmetry.space_group_name_H-M   'P 1'
#
loop_
_entity.id
_entity.type
_entity.pdbx_description
1 polymer ?
#
loop_
_entity_poly.entity_id
_entity_poly.type
_entity_poly.pdbx_seq_one_letter_code
_entity_poly.pdbx_strand_id
1 'polypeptide(L)'
;MAERRIVEVASKNWCFTINNYSEQEYTDVRDYDCGYLVVGEEIGAEQATPHLQGYVQLHKKMRLTTLKKKFNARGHYSIAKGSARDNYIYCTKEGRFLKKEYSK
;
A
#
# COMPACT_ATOMS: atom_id res chain seq x y z
N MET A 1 20.86 2.79 -29.57
CA MET A 1 19.54 2.75 -28.90
C MET A 1 19.81 2.83 -27.40
N ALA A 2 19.46 3.93 -26.74
CA ALA A 2 19.72 4.09 -25.31
C ALA A 2 18.70 3.25 -24.53
N GLU A 3 19.16 2.16 -23.91
CA GLU A 3 18.39 1.45 -22.89
C GLU A 3 18.03 2.47 -21.80
N ARG A 4 16.75 2.81 -21.68
CA ARG A 4 16.25 3.59 -20.56
C ARG A 4 16.52 2.78 -19.30
N ARG A 5 17.60 3.10 -18.57
CA ARG A 5 17.76 2.65 -17.18
C ARG A 5 16.52 3.13 -16.43
N ILE A 6 15.64 2.21 -16.09
CA ILE A 6 14.61 2.47 -15.08
C ILE A 6 15.40 2.70 -13.79
N VAL A 7 15.61 3.97 -13.44
CA VAL A 7 16.16 4.31 -12.14
C VAL A 7 15.08 3.90 -11.14
N GLU A 8 15.33 2.84 -10.35
CA GLU A 8 14.43 2.48 -9.26
C GLU A 8 14.38 3.63 -8.26
N VAL A 9 13.35 4.45 -8.37
CA VAL A 9 13.16 5.63 -7.51
C VAL A 9 12.76 5.18 -6.11
N ALA A 10 13.46 5.70 -5.11
CA ALA A 10 13.08 5.50 -3.71
C ALA A 10 12.01 6.53 -3.31
N SER A 11 10.91 6.07 -2.73
CA SER A 11 9.82 6.92 -2.24
C SER A 11 9.50 6.60 -0.79
N LYS A 12 8.94 7.59 -0.07
CA LYS A 12 8.29 7.34 1.23
C LYS A 12 6.84 6.89 1.05
N ASN A 13 6.19 7.35 0.00
CA ASN A 13 4.76 7.23 -0.20
C ASN A 13 4.49 6.24 -1.33
N TRP A 14 3.74 5.19 -1.03
CA TRP A 14 3.44 4.10 -1.95
C TRP A 14 1.95 3.75 -1.89
N CYS A 15 1.32 3.61 -3.05
CA CYS A 15 0.04 2.94 -3.17
C CYS A 15 0.29 1.46 -3.39
N PHE A 16 -0.55 0.61 -2.81
CA PHE A 16 -0.44 -0.83 -2.97
C PHE A 16 -1.80 -1.51 -3.17
N THR A 17 -1.78 -2.63 -3.88
CA THR A 17 -2.91 -3.55 -4.00
C THR A 17 -2.43 -4.98 -3.78
N ILE A 18 -3.08 -5.72 -2.89
CA ILE A 18 -2.82 -7.14 -2.61
C ILE A 18 -4.10 -7.92 -2.91
N ASN A 19 -4.09 -8.67 -4.01
CA ASN A 19 -5.23 -9.51 -4.43
C ASN A 19 -5.17 -10.86 -3.73
N ASN A 20 -6.32 -11.42 -3.32
CA ASN A 20 -6.39 -12.69 -2.61
C ASN A 20 -5.39 -12.74 -1.44
N TYR A 21 -5.53 -11.75 -0.55
CA TYR A 21 -4.69 -11.67 0.62
C TYR A 21 -5.05 -12.81 1.59
N SER A 22 -4.02 -13.36 2.24
CA SER A 22 -4.22 -14.25 3.39
C SER A 22 -4.40 -13.44 4.68
N GLU A 23 -4.98 -14.06 5.72
CA GLU A 23 -5.11 -13.41 7.04
C GLU A 23 -3.74 -12.99 7.62
N GLN A 24 -2.69 -13.76 7.32
CA GLN A 24 -1.33 -13.40 7.70
C GLN A 24 -0.87 -12.12 6.98
N GLU A 25 -1.10 -12.01 5.67
CA GLU A 25 -0.73 -10.81 4.91
C GLU A 25 -1.53 -9.58 5.38
N TYR A 26 -2.79 -9.75 5.76
CA TYR A 26 -3.58 -8.69 6.37
C TYR A 26 -2.97 -8.21 7.69
N THR A 27 -2.59 -9.17 8.54
CA THR A 27 -1.97 -8.89 9.85
C THR A 27 -0.62 -8.21 9.67
N ASP A 28 0.23 -8.71 8.77
CA ASP A 28 1.54 -8.13 8.47
C ASP A 28 1.42 -6.68 7.98
N VAL A 29 0.45 -6.41 7.10
CA VAL A 29 0.16 -5.06 6.60
C VAL A 29 -0.34 -4.16 7.71
N ARG A 30 -1.30 -4.62 8.52
CA ARG A 30 -1.89 -3.88 9.64
C ARG A 30 -0.84 -3.50 10.69
N ASP A 31 0.01 -4.45 11.04
CA ASP A 31 0.99 -4.28 12.11
C ASP A 31 2.30 -3.66 11.63
N TYR A 32 2.46 -3.46 10.32
CA TYR A 32 3.63 -2.83 9.75
C TYR A 32 3.97 -1.49 10.41
N ASP A 33 5.25 -1.32 10.76
CA ASP A 33 5.78 -0.09 11.33
C ASP A 33 6.05 0.95 10.23
N CYS A 34 5.18 1.95 10.17
CA CYS A 34 5.21 3.02 9.20
C CYS A 34 4.67 4.32 9.80
N GLY A 35 4.88 5.46 9.15
CA GLY A 35 4.38 6.75 9.65
C GLY A 35 2.88 6.90 9.48
N TYR A 36 2.35 6.40 8.35
CA TYR A 36 0.93 6.44 8.05
C TYR A 36 0.56 5.22 7.19
N LEU A 37 -0.57 4.61 7.49
CA LEU A 37 -1.15 3.53 6.71
C LEU A 37 -2.66 3.74 6.60
N VAL A 38 -3.18 3.57 5.39
CA VAL A 38 -4.61 3.40 5.16
C VAL A 38 -4.80 2.22 4.23
N VAL A 39 -5.72 1.33 4.57
CA VAL A 39 -6.03 0.12 3.81
C VAL A 39 -7.53 0.01 3.70
N GLY A 40 -8.06 0.06 2.49
CA GLY A 40 -9.44 -0.31 2.18
C GLY A 40 -9.52 -1.80 1.88
N GLU A 41 -10.53 -2.46 2.44
CA GLU A 41 -10.93 -3.79 2.06
C GLU A 41 -12.04 -3.67 1.02
N GLU A 42 -11.72 -3.99 -0.23
CA GLU A 42 -12.68 -4.00 -1.32
C GLU A 42 -13.15 -5.46 -1.49
N ILE A 43 -14.42 -5.71 -1.19
CA ILE A 43 -15.07 -7.02 -1.39
C ILE A 43 -16.06 -6.83 -2.53
N GLY A 44 -15.66 -7.20 -3.75
CA GLY A 44 -16.53 -7.00 -4.91
C GLY A 44 -17.83 -7.81 -4.79
N ALA A 45 -18.94 -7.16 -5.16
CA ALA A 45 -20.27 -7.43 -4.65
C ALA A 45 -20.89 -8.82 -4.91
N GLU A 46 -20.38 -9.65 -5.83
CA GLU A 46 -21.10 -10.89 -6.20
C GLU A 46 -20.26 -12.15 -6.41
N GLN A 47 -18.93 -12.07 -6.51
CA GLN A 47 -18.03 -13.22 -6.71
C GLN A 47 -16.54 -12.83 -6.68
N ALA A 48 -16.23 -11.61 -6.25
CA ALA A 48 -14.89 -11.07 -6.39
C ALA A 48 -14.00 -11.48 -5.22
N THR A 49 -12.80 -11.90 -5.58
CA THR A 49 -11.69 -12.15 -4.68
C THR A 49 -11.40 -10.94 -3.80
N PRO A 50 -11.25 -11.10 -2.48
CA PRO A 50 -10.98 -9.97 -1.60
C PRO A 50 -9.62 -9.35 -1.93
N HIS A 51 -9.56 -8.03 -2.00
CA HIS A 51 -8.30 -7.32 -2.22
C HIS A 51 -8.12 -6.17 -1.22
N LEU A 52 -6.88 -6.02 -0.78
CA LEU A 52 -6.45 -4.88 0.04
C LEU A 52 -5.93 -3.82 -0.89
N GLN A 53 -6.60 -2.68 -0.94
CA GLN A 53 -6.13 -1.50 -1.64
C GLN A 53 -5.76 -0.44 -0.62
N GLY A 54 -4.53 0.03 -0.64
CA GLY A 54 -4.06 0.94 0.41
C GLY A 54 -2.96 1.89 -0.01
N TYR A 55 -2.61 2.73 0.94
CA TYR A 55 -1.52 3.68 0.87
C TYR A 55 -0.68 3.56 2.15
N VAL A 56 0.63 3.52 1.96
CA VAL A 56 1.61 3.50 3.05
C VAL A 56 2.61 4.64 2.90
N GLN A 57 2.84 5.34 4.00
CA GLN A 57 3.90 6.32 4.19
C GLN A 57 4.95 5.75 5.13
N LEU A 58 6.12 5.45 4.59
CA LEU A 58 7.25 4.91 5.32
C LEU A 58 7.99 5.99 6.11
N HIS A 59 8.59 5.60 7.25
CA HIS A 59 9.46 6.48 8.04
C HIS A 59 10.64 7.03 7.20
N LYS A 60 11.20 6.17 6.33
CA LYS A 60 12.34 6.45 5.46
C LYS A 60 12.02 6.07 4.01
N LYS A 61 12.64 6.76 3.04
CA LYS A 61 12.49 6.42 1.62
C LYS A 61 13.01 5.01 1.38
N MET A 62 12.22 4.15 0.74
CA MET A 62 12.63 2.81 0.31
C MET A 62 12.48 2.67 -1.20
N ARG A 63 13.34 1.86 -1.81
CA ARG A 63 13.14 1.40 -3.20
C ARG A 63 12.05 0.33 -3.23
N LEU A 64 11.43 0.15 -4.39
CA LEU A 64 10.37 -0.83 -4.59
C LEU A 64 10.79 -2.25 -4.18
N THR A 65 11.98 -2.67 -4.59
CA THR A 65 12.54 -3.99 -4.21
C THR A 65 12.68 -4.16 -2.70
N THR A 66 13.09 -3.13 -1.98
CA THR A 66 13.18 -3.16 -0.50
C THR A 66 11.79 -3.18 0.13
N LEU A 67 10.86 -2.38 -0.39
CA LEU A 67 9.48 -2.34 0.09
C LEU A 67 8.80 -3.71 -0.05
N LYS A 68 8.90 -4.34 -1.23
CA LYS A 68 8.35 -5.69 -1.46
C LYS A 68 8.87 -6.73 -0.48
N LYS A 69 10.17 -6.68 -0.15
CA LYS A 69 10.77 -7.63 0.80
C LYS A 69 10.33 -7.40 2.24
N LYS A 70 10.00 -6.16 2.62
CA LYS A 70 9.70 -5.79 4.01
C LYS A 70 8.21 -5.71 4.32
N PHE A 71 7.40 -5.29 3.35
CA PHE A 71 5.98 -5.03 3.52
C PHE A 71 5.17 -6.22 3.03
N ASN A 72 5.18 -6.48 1.72
CA ASN A 72 4.57 -7.67 1.14
C ASN A 72 5.16 -7.97 -0.26
N ALA A 73 5.60 -9.20 -0.51
CA ALA A 73 6.28 -9.53 -1.77
C ALA A 73 5.32 -9.63 -2.97
N ARG A 74 4.05 -10.00 -2.72
CA ARG A 74 3.02 -10.25 -3.73
C ARG A 74 2.29 -8.98 -4.17
N GLY A 75 2.33 -7.93 -3.34
CA GLY A 75 1.66 -6.67 -3.62
C GLY A 75 2.09 -6.03 -4.94
N HIS A 76 1.14 -5.43 -5.61
CA HIS A 76 1.40 -4.46 -6.66
C HIS A 76 1.63 -3.10 -6.01
N TYR A 77 2.66 -2.37 -6.43
CA TYR A 77 2.99 -1.07 -5.83
C TYR A 77 3.25 -0.03 -6.90
N SER A 78 2.81 1.19 -6.62
CA SER A 78 3.12 2.37 -7.40
C SER A 78 3.51 3.53 -6.48
N ILE A 79 4.34 4.45 -6.98
CA ILE A 79 4.67 5.66 -6.24
C ILE A 79 3.39 6.49 -6.15
N ALA A 80 3.00 6.86 -4.92
CA ALA A 80 1.82 7.67 -4.71
C ALA A 80 2.03 9.07 -5.31
N LYS A 81 1.13 9.47 -6.21
CA LYS A 81 1.14 10.79 -6.85
C LYS A 81 0.30 11.83 -6.09
N GLY A 82 -0.73 11.37 -5.37
CA GLY A 82 -1.64 12.22 -4.59
C GLY A 82 -1.14 12.51 -3.18
N SER A 83 -1.77 13.46 -2.50
CA SER A 83 -1.51 13.74 -1.09
C SER A 83 -1.98 12.57 -0.20
N ALA A 84 -1.49 12.48 1.05
CA ALA A 84 -1.98 11.48 2.00
C ALA A 84 -3.50 11.59 2.20
N ARG A 85 -4.05 12.82 2.12
CA ARG A 85 -5.48 13.10 2.23
C ARG A 85 -6.28 12.54 1.05
N ASP A 86 -5.78 12.68 -0.19
CA ASP A 86 -6.47 12.14 -1.38
C ASP A 86 -6.50 10.61 -1.34
N ASN A 87 -5.38 10.00 -0.94
CA ASN A 87 -5.29 8.55 -0.78
C ASN A 87 -6.18 8.03 0.34
N TYR A 88 -6.30 8.76 1.45
CA TYR A 88 -7.26 8.45 2.50
C TYR A 88 -8.69 8.46 1.96
N ILE A 89 -9.12 9.55 1.31
CA ILE A 89 -10.47 9.68 0.74
C ILE A 89 -10.74 8.51 -0.23
N TYR A 90 -9.78 8.18 -1.08
CA TYR A 90 -9.89 7.07 -2.02
C TYR A 90 -10.08 5.73 -1.32
N CYS A 91 -9.24 5.41 -0.33
CA CYS A 91 -9.29 4.12 0.39
C CYS A 91 -10.51 3.99 1.32
N THR A 92 -11.17 5.10 1.66
CA THR A 92 -12.35 5.11 2.55
C THR A 92 -13.68 5.05 1.81
N LYS A 93 -13.68 5.03 0.47
CA LYS A 93 -14.91 5.12 -0.33
C LYS A 93 -15.91 3.99 -0.06
N GLU A 94 -15.44 2.77 0.17
CA GLU A 94 -16.29 1.59 0.36
C GLU A 94 -16.67 1.34 1.84
N GLY A 95 -16.26 2.23 2.76
CA GLY A 95 -16.66 2.18 4.16
C GLY A 95 -15.97 1.12 5.03
N ARG A 96 -15.34 0.08 4.44
CA ARG A 96 -14.48 -0.87 5.17
C ARG A 96 -13.01 -0.51 4.98
N PHE A 97 -12.42 0.13 5.99
CA PHE A 97 -11.02 0.52 5.95
C PHE A 97 -10.35 0.46 7.32
N LEU A 98 -9.05 0.19 7.30
CA LEU A 98 -8.14 0.30 8.42
C LEU A 98 -7.29 1.56 8.24
N LYS A 99 -7.19 2.40 9.26
CA LYS A 99 -6.32 3.57 9.29
C LYS A 99 -5.38 3.48 10.50
N LYS A 100 -4.09 3.73 10.27
CA LYS A 100 -3.05 3.80 11.30
C LYS A 100 -2.23 5.07 11.10
N GLU A 101 -2.14 5.87 12.14
CA GLU A 101 -1.33 7.10 12.18
C GLU A 101 -0.40 7.00 13.37
N TYR A 102 0.92 7.08 13.13
CA TYR A 102 1.86 7.25 14.23
C TYR A 102 2.02 8.75 14.49
N SER A 103 1.37 9.24 15.55
CA SER A 103 1.80 10.48 16.18
C SER A 103 3.14 10.21 16.83
N LYS A 104 4.18 10.90 16.37
CA LYS A 104 5.46 10.97 17.09
C LYS A 104 5.26 11.44 18.52
#